data_AF-A0A7C7CS63-F1
#
_entry.id   AF-A0A7C7CS63-F1
#
_cell.length_a   1.000
_cell.length_b   1.000
_cell.length_c   1.000
_cell.angle_alpha   90.00
_cell.angle_beta   90.00
_cell.angle_gamma   90.00
#
_symmetry.space_group_name_H-M   'P 1'
#
loop_
_entity.id
_entity.type
_entity.pdbx_description
1 polymer ?
#
loop_
_entity_poly.entity_id
_entity_poly.type
_entity_poly.pdbx_seq_one_letter_code
_entity_poly.pdbx_strand_id
1 'polypeptide(L)'
;MDVHVLGVGKDQYNEYLDQMVEGRILPWMEDSQSESYPVWTGWGAGQRDVYFLNRGGVVDTTFNITPHDPDDPEDYVYIMNLILELRTDDAPSSGLMLISKK
;
A
#
# COMPACT_ATOMS: atom_id res chain seq x y z
N MET A 1 -12.16 -4.27 -10.56
CA MET A 1 -11.50 -4.20 -9.24
C MET A 1 -11.78 -2.81 -8.70
N ASP A 2 -12.15 -2.68 -7.44
CA ASP A 2 -12.45 -1.43 -6.73
C ASP A 2 -11.30 -0.98 -5.83
N VAL A 3 -10.19 -1.73 -5.82
CA VAL A 3 -8.92 -1.35 -5.22
C VAL A 3 -7.92 -1.09 -6.34
N HIS A 4 -7.19 0.02 -6.23
CA HIS A 4 -6.11 0.40 -7.13
C HIS A 4 -4.82 0.54 -6.33
N VAL A 5 -3.72 0.06 -6.89
CA VAL A 5 -2.39 0.15 -6.28
C VAL A 5 -1.53 1.07 -7.16
N LEU A 6 -0.81 1.97 -6.51
CA LEU A 6 0.15 2.88 -7.13
C LEU A 6 1.47 2.77 -6.37
N GLY A 7 2.56 2.54 -7.10
CA GLY A 7 3.91 2.67 -6.56
C GLY A 7 4.39 4.12 -6.66
N VAL A 8 5.04 4.61 -5.61
CA VAL A 8 5.74 5.91 -5.62
C VAL A 8 7.15 5.69 -5.12
N GLY A 9 8.14 6.08 -5.90
CA GLY A 9 9.56 5.96 -5.54
C GLY A 9 10.33 7.23 -5.82
N LYS A 10 11.46 7.44 -5.15
CA LYS A 10 12.37 8.53 -5.47
C LYS A 10 13.14 8.20 -6.74
N ASP A 11 13.23 9.16 -7.67
CA ASP A 11 13.94 9.00 -8.95
C ASP A 11 15.43 8.64 -8.79
N GLN A 12 16.05 9.00 -7.66
CA GLN A 12 17.43 8.60 -7.33
C GLN A 12 17.66 7.08 -7.28
N TYR A 13 16.60 6.27 -7.21
CA TYR A 13 16.66 4.80 -7.16
C TYR A 13 16.15 4.14 -8.45
N ASN A 14 16.00 4.88 -9.54
CA ASN A 14 15.50 4.34 -10.81
C ASN A 14 16.38 3.22 -11.39
N GLU A 15 17.65 3.10 -10.98
CA GLU A 15 18.51 1.97 -11.35
C GLU A 15 17.97 0.61 -10.86
N TYR A 16 17.06 0.60 -9.88
CA TYR A 16 16.37 -0.59 -9.37
C TYR A 16 14.92 -0.71 -9.87
N LEU A 17 14.46 0.21 -10.73
CA LEU A 17 13.06 0.28 -11.16
C LEU A 17 12.60 -1.01 -11.84
N ASP A 18 13.43 -1.58 -12.70
CA ASP A 18 13.11 -2.83 -13.41
C ASP A 18 12.80 -3.96 -12.40
N GLN A 19 13.55 -4.06 -11.30
CA GLN A 19 13.28 -5.05 -10.25
C GLN A 19 11.91 -4.85 -9.57
N MET A 20 11.37 -3.62 -9.60
CA MET A 20 10.10 -3.24 -8.99
C MET A 20 8.91 -3.34 -9.95
N VAL A 21 9.09 -3.17 -11.27
CA VAL A 21 7.97 -3.15 -12.23
C VAL A 21 7.97 -4.29 -13.25
N GLU A 22 9.09 -4.97 -13.47
CA GLU A 22 9.21 -6.01 -14.50
C GLU A 22 8.19 -7.15 -14.27
N GLY A 23 7.44 -7.47 -15.33
CA GLY A 23 6.40 -8.52 -15.29
C GLY A 23 5.16 -8.17 -14.47
N ARG A 24 5.03 -6.94 -13.96
CA ARG A 24 3.92 -6.51 -13.09
C ARG A 24 3.01 -5.49 -13.79
N ILE A 25 1.72 -5.51 -13.44
CA ILE A 25 0.76 -4.45 -13.78
C ILE A 25 0.69 -3.52 -12.57
N LEU A 26 1.72 -2.68 -12.42
CA LEU A 26 1.85 -1.73 -11.32
C LEU A 26 2.14 -0.34 -11.89
N PRO A 27 1.16 0.59 -11.87
CA PRO A 27 1.44 2.00 -12.11
C PRO A 27 2.53 2.48 -11.13
N TRP A 28 3.56 3.13 -11.67
CA TRP A 28 4.69 3.64 -10.89
C TRP A 28 4.89 5.13 -11.17
N MET A 29 5.05 5.91 -10.12
CA MET A 29 5.36 7.33 -10.17
C MET A 29 6.72 7.60 -9.52
N GLU A 30 7.47 8.49 -10.14
CA GLU A 30 8.77 8.93 -9.67
C GLU A 30 8.65 10.31 -9.03
N ASP A 31 9.15 10.44 -7.81
CA ASP A 31 9.22 11.69 -7.06
C ASP A 31 10.59 12.31 -7.25
N SER A 32 10.65 13.55 -7.74
CA SER A 32 11.88 14.09 -8.28
C SER A 32 12.84 14.61 -7.22
N GLN A 33 14.10 14.19 -7.30
CA GLN A 33 15.19 14.76 -6.50
C GLN A 33 15.38 16.25 -6.78
N SER A 34 15.23 16.66 -8.04
CA SER A 34 15.41 18.06 -8.45
C SER A 34 14.41 19.01 -7.79
N GLU A 35 13.26 18.49 -7.36
CA GLU A 35 12.21 19.20 -6.63
C GLU A 35 12.23 18.91 -5.12
N SER A 36 13.29 18.26 -4.62
CA SER A 36 13.45 17.86 -3.21
C SER A 36 12.40 16.86 -2.71
N TYR A 37 11.94 15.95 -3.58
CA TYR A 37 10.96 14.90 -3.24
C TYR A 37 9.66 15.45 -2.62
N PRO A 38 8.89 16.27 -3.36
CA PRO A 38 7.70 16.92 -2.84
C PRO A 38 6.62 15.93 -2.39
N VAL A 39 6.44 14.79 -3.08
CA VAL A 39 5.44 13.78 -2.69
C VAL A 39 5.90 13.06 -1.43
N TRP A 40 7.13 12.56 -1.42
CA TRP A 40 7.70 11.82 -0.30
C TRP A 40 7.70 12.65 0.99
N THR A 41 8.14 13.91 0.89
CA THR A 41 8.18 14.84 2.03
C THR A 41 6.78 15.26 2.46
N GLY A 42 5.90 15.56 1.50
CA GLY A 42 4.52 16.01 1.79
C GLY A 42 3.69 14.96 2.53
N TRP A 43 3.95 13.68 2.26
CA TRP A 43 3.32 12.55 2.93
C TRP A 43 4.05 12.10 4.21
N GLY A 44 5.19 12.71 4.53
CA GLY A 44 6.03 12.29 5.65
C GLY A 44 6.50 10.83 5.52
N ALA A 45 6.72 10.36 4.28
CA ALA A 45 6.92 8.95 4.00
C ALA A 45 8.27 8.41 4.49
N GLY A 46 8.23 7.22 5.07
CA GLY A 46 9.38 6.35 5.30
C GLY A 46 9.61 5.39 4.14
N GLN A 47 10.74 4.68 4.19
CA GLN A 47 10.97 3.59 3.24
C GLN A 47 9.96 2.46 3.49
N ARG A 48 9.29 1.99 2.44
CA ARG A 48 8.32 0.88 2.48
C ARG A 48 7.07 1.18 3.32
N ASP A 49 6.69 2.46 3.44
CA ASP A 49 5.37 2.79 3.98
C ASP A 49 4.28 2.52 2.94
N VAL A 50 3.14 2.01 3.41
CA VAL A 50 1.94 1.73 2.64
C VAL A 50 0.81 2.56 3.22
N TYR A 51 0.10 3.28 2.36
CA TYR A 51 -1.02 4.15 2.72
C TYR A 51 -2.31 3.60 2.11
N PHE A 52 -3.32 3.41 2.94
CA PHE A 52 -4.67 3.04 2.52
C PHE A 52 -5.52 4.29 2.50
N LEU A 53 -6.02 4.64 1.31
CA LEU A 53 -6.93 5.74 1.11
C LEU A 53 -8.34 5.18 0.94
N ASN A 54 -9.31 5.75 1.65
CA ASN A 54 -10.72 5.48 1.39
C ASN A 54 -11.18 6.15 0.08
N ARG A 55 -12.44 5.93 -0.33
CA ARG A 55 -12.99 6.52 -1.57
C ARG A 55 -13.01 8.04 -1.62
N GLY A 56 -12.89 8.71 -0.47
CA GLY A 56 -12.76 10.16 -0.37
C GLY A 56 -11.33 10.67 -0.58
N GLY A 57 -10.35 9.78 -0.75
CA GLY A 57 -8.93 10.14 -0.84
C GLY A 57 -8.32 10.48 0.52
N VAL A 58 -8.99 10.15 1.63
CA VAL A 58 -8.49 10.36 2.98
C VAL A 58 -7.74 9.12 3.43
N VAL A 59 -6.56 9.30 4.03
CA VAL A 59 -5.78 8.21 4.62
C VAL A 59 -6.55 7.63 5.81
N ASP A 60 -6.84 6.34 5.73
CA ASP A 60 -7.50 5.57 6.78
C ASP A 60 -6.46 4.84 7.64
N THR A 61 -5.52 4.15 6.98
CA THR A 61 -4.48 3.35 7.63
C THR A 61 -3.14 3.55 6.95
N THR A 62 -2.07 3.61 7.77
CA THR A 62 -0.68 3.60 7.29
C THR A 62 0.10 2.56 8.07
N PHE A 63 0.91 1.76 7.39
CA PHE A 63 1.88 0.89 8.05
C PHE A 63 3.15 0.72 7.23
N ASN A 64 4.22 0.26 7.88
CA ASN A 64 5.48 -0.04 7.22
C ASN A 64 5.54 -1.54 6.88
N ILE A 65 5.73 -1.90 5.61
CA ILE A 65 5.72 -3.30 5.17
C ILE A 65 7.07 -4.01 5.43
N THR A 66 8.08 -3.33 5.98
CA THR A 66 9.42 -3.91 6.20
C THR A 66 9.43 -5.21 7.01
N PRO A 67 8.63 -5.35 8.08
CA PRO A 67 8.63 -6.57 8.90
C PRO A 67 8.04 -7.79 8.20
N HIS A 68 7.33 -7.61 7.09
CA HIS A 68 6.58 -8.68 6.43
C HIS A 68 7.36 -9.25 5.25
N ASP A 69 7.46 -10.58 5.21
CA ASP A 69 8.06 -11.35 4.12
C ASP A 69 6.95 -11.86 3.16
N PRO A 70 6.92 -11.43 1.90
CA PRO A 70 5.90 -11.90 0.95
C PRO A 70 6.00 -13.40 0.61
N ASP A 71 7.16 -14.04 0.86
CA ASP A 71 7.33 -15.49 0.68
C ASP A 71 6.86 -16.28 1.92
N ASP A 72 6.59 -15.62 3.05
CA ASP A 72 5.95 -16.22 4.21
C ASP A 72 4.42 -16.24 4.01
N PRO A 73 3.78 -17.43 4.02
CA PRO A 73 2.33 -17.54 3.86
C PRO A 73 1.50 -16.79 4.92
N GLU A 74 2.00 -16.66 6.16
CA GLU A 74 1.29 -15.96 7.23
C GLU A 74 1.25 -14.46 6.98
N ASP A 75 2.38 -13.87 6.58
CA ASP A 75 2.49 -12.46 6.22
C ASP A 75 1.68 -12.13 4.97
N TYR A 76 1.71 -13.00 3.95
CA TYR A 76 0.88 -12.85 2.77
C TYR A 76 -0.61 -12.81 3.12
N VAL A 77 -1.08 -13.77 3.93
CA VAL A 77 -2.48 -13.84 4.35
C VAL A 77 -2.86 -12.62 5.20
N TYR A 78 -1.98 -12.19 6.11
CA TYR A 78 -2.20 -11.00 6.94
C TYR A 78 -2.43 -9.75 6.08
N ILE A 79 -1.53 -9.45 5.14
CA ILE A 79 -1.63 -8.28 4.27
C ILE A 79 -2.90 -8.34 3.41
N MET A 80 -3.21 -9.52 2.84
CA MET A 80 -4.43 -9.69 2.04
C MET A 80 -5.70 -9.48 2.85
N ASN A 81 -5.77 -9.98 4.08
CA ASN A 81 -6.92 -9.78 4.96
C ASN A 81 -7.09 -8.30 5.32
N LEU A 82 -6.00 -7.59 5.62
CA LEU A 82 -6.03 -6.16 5.89
C LEU A 82 -6.61 -5.36 4.70
N ILE A 83 -6.18 -5.67 3.47
CA ILE A 83 -6.73 -5.05 2.24
C ILE A 83 -8.23 -5.33 2.12
N LEU A 84 -8.67 -6.57 2.40
CA LEU A 84 -10.08 -6.96 2.29
C LEU A 84 -10.96 -6.31 3.36
N GLU A 85 -10.47 -6.18 4.59
CA GLU A 85 -11.18 -5.52 5.69
C GLU A 85 -11.40 -4.04 5.39
N LEU A 86 -10.34 -3.31 5.03
CA LEU A 86 -10.42 -1.88 4.70
C LEU A 86 -11.27 -1.60 3.45
N ARG A 87 -11.36 -2.56 2.53
CA ARG A 87 -12.28 -2.48 1.39
C ARG A 87 -13.75 -2.51 1.83
N THR A 88 -14.09 -3.23 2.89
CA THR A 88 -15.48 -3.42 3.33
C THR A 88 -16.05 -2.29 4.18
N ASP A 89 -15.19 -1.49 4.84
CA ASP A 89 -15.65 -0.40 5.71
C ASP A 89 -16.30 0.77 4.94
N ASP A 90 -16.03 0.90 3.63
CA ASP A 90 -16.71 1.84 2.73
C ASP A 90 -18.05 1.32 2.16
N ALA A 91 -18.48 0.11 2.54
CA ALA A 91 -19.80 -0.43 2.22
C ALA A 91 -20.74 -0.24 3.43
N PRO A 92 -22.04 0.09 3.26
CA PRO A 92 -22.96 0.13 4.38
C PRO A 92 -22.96 -1.24 5.06
N SER A 93 -22.52 -1.29 6.31
CA SER A 93 -22.25 -2.52 7.06
C SER A 93 -23.53 -3.32 7.33
N SER A 94 -23.94 -4.09 6.32
CA SER A 94 -24.72 -5.31 6.51
C SER A 94 -23.75 -6.48 6.47
N GLY A 95 -23.18 -6.79 7.63
CA GLY A 95 -22.67 -8.13 7.93
C GLY A 95 -21.18 -8.39 7.70
N LEU A 96 -20.39 -8.19 8.75
CA LEU A 96 -19.39 -9.20 9.12
C LEU A 96 -19.29 -9.28 10.64
N MET A 97 -19.81 -10.38 11.22
CA MET A 97 -19.63 -10.73 12.62
C MET A 97 -18.60 -11.85 12.66
N LEU A 98 -17.38 -11.56 13.12
CA LEU A 98 -16.39 -12.59 13.41
C LEU A 98 -16.61 -13.10 14.84
N ILE A 99 -17.24 -14.26 14.95
CA ILE A 99 -17.33 -14.99 16.22
C ILE A 99 -16.01 -15.75 16.40
N SER A 100 -15.15 -15.29 17.31
CA SER A 100 -14.07 -16.13 17.83
C SER A 100 -14.68 -17.25 18.67
N LYS A 101 -14.48 -18.51 18.25
CA LYS A 101 -14.79 -19.67 19.10
C LYS A 101 -13.73 -19.76 20.20
N LYS A 102 -14.23 -19.95 21.42
CA LYS A 102 -13.54 -20.12 22.72
C LYS A 102 -12.15 -20.73 22.66
#